data_AF-A0A0E3XUL8-F1
#
_entry.id   AF-A0A0E3XUL8-F1
#
_cell.length_a   1.000
_cell.length_b   1.000
_cell.length_c   1.000
_cell.angle_alpha   90.00
_cell.angle_beta   90.00
_cell.angle_gamma   90.00
#
_symmetry.space_group_name_H-M   'P 1'
#
loop_
_entity.id
_entity.type
_entity.pdbx_description
1 polymer ?
#
loop_
_entity_poly.entity_id
_entity_poly.type
_entity_poly.pdbx_seq_one_letter_code
_entity_poly.pdbx_strand_id
1 'polypeptide(L)'
;QYVSYPDDDLQVASTVVDVSNGKVIAQLGARHQASNVSFGTNQAVETNRDWGSTMKPITDYAPAIEYGVYDSTATMVNDIPYNYPGTSIPVYNWDRAYFGNITLQYALQQSRNVPAVETLNKVGLDRAKNFLNGLGIDYPSIHYSNAISSNTTESSKQYGASSEKMATAYAAFANGGIYHKPMYINKVVFSDGSEKEFSDSGTRAMKETTAYMMTEMMKTVLTYGTGRGAYLPWLPQAGKTGTSNYTDEEIENHIKTSQF
;
A
#
# COMPACT_ATOMS: atom_id res chain seq x y z
N GLN A 1 -24.49 -3.03 5.23
CA GLN A 1 -24.47 -4.14 4.26
C GLN A 1 -23.36 -5.09 4.74
N TYR A 2 -23.65 -6.37 4.91
CA TYR A 2 -22.62 -7.34 5.31
C TYR A 2 -21.67 -7.61 4.14
N VAL A 3 -20.37 -7.74 4.41
CA VAL A 3 -19.40 -8.23 3.42
C VAL A 3 -19.76 -9.68 3.11
N SER A 4 -20.07 -9.97 1.85
CA SER A 4 -20.33 -11.34 1.40
C SER A 4 -19.01 -12.06 1.21
N TYR A 5 -18.68 -12.99 2.11
CA TYR A 5 -17.56 -13.91 1.94
C TYR A 5 -18.01 -15.08 1.05
N PRO A 6 -17.21 -15.52 0.07
CA PRO A 6 -17.57 -16.61 -0.84
C PRO A 6 -17.62 -17.97 -0.13
N ASP A 7 -16.78 -18.15 0.90
CA ASP A 7 -16.65 -19.35 1.71
C ASP A 7 -16.01 -18.98 3.07
N ASP A 8 -15.84 -19.96 3.95
CA ASP A 8 -15.23 -19.77 5.27
C ASP A 8 -13.70 -19.90 5.26
N ASP A 9 -13.11 -20.34 4.14
CA ASP A 9 -11.67 -20.50 3.99
C ASP A 9 -10.99 -19.18 3.59
N LEU A 10 -11.71 -18.29 2.90
CA LEU A 10 -11.22 -16.97 2.52
C LEU A 10 -10.76 -16.18 3.76
N GLN A 11 -9.46 -15.90 3.79
CA GLN A 11 -8.82 -15.18 4.89
C GLN A 11 -8.85 -13.66 4.71
N VAL A 12 -8.87 -12.96 5.85
CA VAL A 12 -8.72 -11.51 5.93
C VAL A 12 -7.81 -11.15 7.09
N ALA A 13 -6.89 -10.22 6.84
CA ALA A 13 -6.09 -9.58 7.88
C ALA A 13 -6.19 -8.06 7.74
N SER A 14 -6.35 -7.36 8.85
CA SER A 14 -6.48 -5.89 8.84
C SER A 14 -5.94 -5.26 10.12
N THR A 15 -5.47 -4.03 10.00
CA THR A 15 -5.07 -3.16 11.11
C THR A 15 -5.75 -1.80 10.96
N VAL A 16 -6.32 -1.29 12.04
CA VAL A 16 -6.93 0.04 12.13
C VAL A 16 -6.07 0.89 13.06
N VAL A 17 -5.64 2.05 12.55
CA VAL A 17 -4.72 2.95 13.24
C VAL A 17 -5.38 4.31 13.47
N ASP A 18 -5.16 4.89 14.65
CA ASP A 18 -5.41 6.31 14.90
C ASP A 18 -4.32 7.14 14.23
N VAL A 19 -4.72 7.86 13.18
CA VAL A 19 -3.80 8.62 12.33
C VAL A 19 -3.08 9.74 13.08
N SER A 20 -3.59 10.18 14.23
CA SER A 20 -3.00 11.28 15.01
C SER A 20 -1.80 10.87 15.85
N ASN A 21 -1.59 9.57 16.09
CA ASN A 21 -0.61 9.10 17.07
C ASN A 21 -0.06 7.68 16.82
N GLY A 22 -0.48 6.99 15.76
CA GLY A 22 0.00 5.65 15.40
C GLY A 22 -0.53 4.51 16.27
N LYS A 23 -1.48 4.76 17.19
CA LYS A 23 -2.07 3.71 18.02
C LYS A 23 -2.85 2.73 17.16
N VAL A 24 -2.57 1.44 17.34
CA VAL A 24 -3.36 0.36 16.76
C VAL A 24 -4.62 0.19 17.60
N ILE A 25 -5.78 0.58 17.06
CA ILE A 25 -7.06 0.56 17.78
C ILE A 25 -7.77 -0.79 17.62
N ALA A 26 -7.58 -1.44 16.47
CA ALA A 26 -8.06 -2.79 16.23
C ALA A 26 -7.13 -3.52 15.26
N GLN A 27 -6.90 -4.80 15.50
CA GLN A 27 -6.13 -5.65 14.61
C GLN A 27 -6.65 -7.09 14.66
N LEU A 28 -6.77 -7.71 13.49
CA LEU A 28 -7.16 -9.11 13.35
C LEU A 28 -6.38 -9.74 12.19
N GLY A 29 -5.80 -10.91 12.43
CA GLY A 29 -4.96 -11.61 11.45
C GLY A 29 -5.67 -12.69 10.62
N ALA A 30 -6.87 -13.15 11.01
CA ALA A 30 -7.52 -14.26 10.34
C ALA A 30 -9.03 -14.27 10.56
N ARG A 31 -9.75 -14.99 9.70
CA ARG A 31 -11.18 -15.30 9.82
C ARG A 31 -11.35 -16.83 9.89
N HIS A 32 -12.23 -17.30 10.78
CA HIS A 32 -12.57 -18.73 10.93
C HIS A 32 -11.38 -19.69 11.04
N GLN A 33 -10.27 -19.20 11.59
CA GLN A 33 -9.10 -20.04 11.84
C GLN A 33 -9.31 -20.80 13.16
N ALA A 34 -9.73 -22.06 13.04
CA ALA A 34 -9.85 -22.97 14.17
C ALA A 34 -8.46 -23.44 14.66
N SER A 35 -7.75 -22.58 15.38
CA SER A 35 -6.53 -22.97 16.09
C SER A 35 -6.60 -22.51 17.54
N ASN A 36 -6.41 -23.43 18.49
CA ASN A 36 -6.33 -23.12 19.91
C ASN A 36 -4.90 -22.75 20.35
N VAL A 37 -4.06 -22.30 19.41
CA VAL A 37 -2.68 -21.89 19.70
C VAL A 37 -2.69 -20.42 20.09
N SER A 38 -2.47 -20.16 21.38
CA SER A 38 -2.29 -18.80 21.87
C SER A 38 -1.04 -18.18 21.25
N PHE A 39 -1.16 -16.94 20.75
CA PHE A 39 -0.08 -16.21 20.09
C PHE A 39 0.53 -16.93 18.88
N GLY A 40 -0.31 -17.64 18.11
CA GLY A 40 0.06 -18.12 16.78
C GLY A 40 0.38 -16.99 15.80
N THR A 41 0.75 -17.34 14.57
CA THR A 41 1.09 -16.37 13.53
C THR A 41 -0.04 -15.37 13.30
N ASN A 42 0.26 -14.08 13.40
CA ASN A 42 -0.68 -13.01 13.12
C ASN A 42 -0.40 -12.44 11.71
N GLN A 43 -1.18 -12.85 10.72
CA GLN A 43 -1.02 -12.39 9.33
C GLN A 43 -1.14 -10.86 9.17
N ALA A 44 -1.74 -10.14 10.13
CA ALA A 44 -1.83 -8.69 10.09
C ALA A 44 -0.46 -7.98 10.10
N VAL A 45 0.57 -8.65 10.65
CA VAL A 45 1.94 -8.12 10.77
C VAL A 45 2.94 -8.83 9.86
N GLU A 46 2.57 -9.95 9.25
CA GLU A 46 3.45 -10.67 8.31
C GLU A 46 3.55 -9.94 6.96
N THR A 47 4.74 -9.97 6.37
CA THR A 47 5.05 -9.30 5.09
C THR A 47 5.23 -10.29 3.93
N ASN A 48 4.67 -11.49 4.08
CA ASN A 48 4.79 -12.62 3.16
C ASN A 48 3.73 -12.63 2.05
N ARG A 49 2.97 -11.54 1.87
CA ARG A 49 1.94 -11.39 0.82
C ARG A 49 2.21 -10.13 0.01
N ASP A 50 1.88 -10.17 -1.27
CA ASP A 50 2.01 -9.02 -2.15
C ASP A 50 0.81 -8.07 -2.01
N TRP A 51 1.08 -6.81 -1.69
CA TRP A 51 0.12 -5.73 -1.57
C TRP A 51 -0.16 -5.02 -2.92
N GLY A 52 0.63 -5.33 -3.94
CA GLY A 52 0.37 -4.94 -5.32
C GLY A 52 0.22 -3.43 -5.49
N SER A 53 -0.84 -3.02 -6.19
CA SER A 53 -1.12 -1.62 -6.52
C SER A 53 -1.38 -0.67 -5.32
N THR A 54 -1.50 -1.15 -4.08
CA THR A 54 -1.48 -0.23 -2.92
C THR A 54 -0.09 0.35 -2.66
N MET A 55 0.95 -0.18 -3.29
CA MET A 55 2.30 0.39 -3.20
C MET A 55 2.44 1.67 -4.02
N LYS A 56 1.73 1.80 -5.14
CA LYS A 56 1.90 2.94 -6.07
C LYS A 56 1.81 4.32 -5.41
N PRO A 57 0.82 4.60 -4.52
CA PRO A 57 0.75 5.90 -3.85
C PRO A 57 2.02 6.24 -3.07
N ILE A 58 2.62 5.28 -2.38
CA ILE A 58 3.73 5.49 -1.44
C ILE A 58 5.11 5.25 -2.07
N THR A 59 5.19 4.43 -3.12
CA THR A 59 6.44 4.13 -3.85
C THR A 59 6.69 5.09 -5.01
N ASP A 60 5.64 5.49 -5.73
CA ASP A 60 5.78 6.20 -7.01
C ASP A 60 5.27 7.64 -6.91
N TYR A 61 3.98 7.80 -6.61
CA TYR A 61 3.29 9.07 -6.82
C TYR A 61 3.57 10.10 -5.73
N ALA A 62 3.56 9.70 -4.45
CA ALA A 62 3.92 10.59 -3.35
C ALA A 62 5.36 11.11 -3.47
N PRO A 63 6.39 10.26 -3.69
CA PRO A 63 7.75 10.78 -3.88
C PRO A 63 7.88 11.61 -5.18
N ALA A 64 7.13 11.29 -6.25
CA ALA A 64 7.13 12.10 -7.45
C ALA A 64 6.62 13.53 -7.20
N ILE A 65 5.56 13.70 -6.42
CA ILE A 65 5.07 15.02 -6.03
C ILE A 65 6.04 15.68 -5.03
N GLU A 66 6.52 14.93 -4.04
CA GLU A 66 7.42 15.44 -3.00
C GLU A 66 8.70 16.05 -3.57
N TYR A 67 9.26 15.39 -4.58
CA TYR A 67 10.53 15.75 -5.22
C TYR A 67 10.37 16.57 -6.52
N GLY A 68 9.16 17.08 -6.80
CA GLY A 68 8.93 17.98 -7.94
C GLY A 68 9.04 17.32 -9.31
N VAL A 69 8.81 16.01 -9.42
CA VAL A 69 8.62 15.32 -10.70
C VAL A 69 7.27 15.74 -11.31
N TYR A 70 6.25 15.92 -10.47
CA TYR A 70 4.94 16.41 -10.86
C TYR A 70 4.47 17.54 -9.93
N ASP A 71 4.10 18.68 -10.52
CA ASP A 71 3.69 19.87 -9.76
C ASP A 71 2.15 20.01 -9.63
N SER A 72 1.38 19.11 -10.25
CA SER A 72 -0.09 19.14 -10.25
C SER A 72 -0.69 17.74 -10.41
N THR A 73 -1.89 17.54 -9.86
CA THR A 73 -2.71 16.33 -10.08
C THR A 73 -3.25 16.24 -11.53
N ALA A 74 -3.22 17.36 -12.26
CA ALA A 74 -3.61 17.45 -13.66
C ALA A 74 -2.44 17.19 -14.63
N THR A 75 -1.21 16.98 -14.13
CA THR A 75 -0.05 16.67 -14.98
C THR A 75 -0.38 15.49 -15.90
N MET A 76 -0.03 15.64 -17.17
CA MET A 76 -0.28 14.62 -18.17
C MET A 76 0.79 13.52 -18.10
N VAL A 77 0.35 12.27 -18.09
CA VAL A 77 1.17 11.05 -18.09
C VAL A 77 0.72 10.12 -19.22
N ASN A 78 1.64 9.29 -19.72
CA ASN A 78 1.37 8.45 -20.88
C ASN A 78 1.12 7.00 -20.46
N ASP A 79 -0.10 6.52 -20.70
CA ASP A 79 -0.48 5.12 -20.56
C ASP A 79 -0.47 4.46 -21.94
N ILE A 80 0.72 4.11 -22.42
CA ILE A 80 0.98 3.48 -23.73
C ILE A 80 1.91 2.27 -23.55
N PRO A 81 2.09 1.37 -24.55
CA PRO A 81 3.03 0.25 -24.41
C PRO A 81 4.40 0.68 -23.89
N TYR A 82 4.83 0.07 -22.79
CA TYR A 82 6.04 0.44 -22.05
C TYR A 82 6.69 -0.81 -21.46
N ASN A 83 8.02 -0.84 -21.45
CA ASN A 83 8.80 -1.92 -20.86
C ASN A 83 9.44 -1.49 -19.55
N TYR A 84 9.66 -2.43 -18.64
CA TYR A 84 10.45 -2.15 -17.44
C TYR A 84 11.82 -1.57 -17.84
N PRO A 85 12.27 -0.48 -17.19
CA PRO A 85 13.49 0.21 -17.58
C PRO A 85 14.69 -0.75 -17.67
N GLY A 86 15.46 -0.64 -18.75
CA GLY A 86 16.64 -1.49 -19.01
C GLY A 86 16.32 -2.92 -19.48
N THR A 87 15.06 -3.23 -19.80
CA THR A 87 14.63 -4.56 -20.26
C THR A 87 13.73 -4.49 -21.49
N SER A 88 13.45 -5.64 -22.09
CA SER A 88 12.38 -5.83 -23.09
C SER A 88 11.09 -6.39 -22.48
N ILE A 89 10.98 -6.46 -21.15
CA ILE A 89 9.83 -7.04 -20.46
C ILE A 89 8.71 -6.00 -20.41
N PRO A 90 7.55 -6.26 -21.02
CA PRO A 90 6.44 -5.31 -21.04
C PRO A 90 5.80 -5.14 -19.66
N VAL A 91 5.44 -3.90 -19.34
CA VAL A 91 4.58 -3.57 -18.21
C VAL A 91 3.14 -3.60 -18.69
N TYR A 92 2.39 -4.61 -18.26
CA TYR A 92 0.98 -4.69 -18.60
C TYR A 92 0.09 -4.05 -17.53
N ASN A 93 -0.92 -3.37 -18.04
CA ASN A 93 -2.09 -2.93 -17.30
C ASN A 93 -3.01 -4.12 -16.96
N TRP A 94 -3.76 -4.03 -15.85
CA TRP A 94 -4.62 -5.12 -15.38
C TRP A 94 -5.70 -5.56 -16.40
N ASP A 95 -6.16 -4.62 -17.22
CA ASP A 95 -7.12 -4.78 -18.32
C ASP A 95 -6.45 -4.93 -19.70
N ARG A 96 -5.12 -4.97 -19.75
CA ARG A 96 -4.30 -5.02 -20.98
C ARG A 96 -4.60 -3.92 -22.00
N ALA A 97 -5.26 -2.85 -21.57
CA ALA A 97 -5.57 -1.68 -22.39
C ALA A 97 -4.61 -0.53 -22.09
N TYR A 98 -4.64 0.48 -22.97
CA TYR A 98 -3.83 1.69 -22.90
C TYR A 98 -4.73 2.89 -23.15
N PHE A 99 -4.72 3.87 -22.25
CA PHE A 99 -5.58 5.05 -22.34
C PHE A 99 -4.89 6.26 -22.99
N GLY A 100 -3.63 6.10 -23.42
CA GLY A 100 -2.88 7.17 -24.05
C GLY A 100 -2.56 8.28 -23.04
N ASN A 101 -2.72 9.53 -23.46
CA ASN A 101 -2.38 10.68 -22.63
C ASN A 101 -3.51 10.99 -21.64
N ILE A 102 -3.26 10.80 -20.34
CA ILE A 102 -4.23 10.97 -19.26
C ILE A 102 -3.66 11.81 -18.12
N THR A 103 -4.50 12.37 -17.25
CA THR A 103 -4.00 13.09 -16.08
C THR A 103 -3.43 12.13 -15.03
N LEU A 104 -2.51 12.61 -14.20
CA LEU A 104 -1.94 11.88 -13.06
C LEU A 104 -3.03 11.35 -12.13
N GLN A 105 -4.04 12.19 -11.84
CA GLN A 105 -5.21 11.78 -11.08
C GLN A 105 -5.95 10.61 -11.72
N TYR A 106 -6.16 10.64 -13.04
CA TYR A 106 -6.84 9.56 -13.74
C TYR A 106 -6.01 8.26 -13.80
N ALA A 107 -4.68 8.39 -13.95
CA ALA A 107 -3.77 7.26 -13.87
C ALA A 107 -3.84 6.55 -12.51
N LEU A 108 -3.92 7.32 -11.41
CA LEU A 108 -4.10 6.75 -10.07
C LEU A 108 -5.52 6.18 -9.88
N GLN A 109 -6.55 6.91 -10.33
CA GLN A 109 -7.97 6.52 -10.27
C GLN A 109 -8.22 5.14 -10.90
N GLN A 110 -7.63 4.90 -12.07
CA GLN A 110 -7.75 3.64 -12.83
C GLN A 110 -6.62 2.64 -12.53
N SER A 111 -5.75 2.97 -11.58
CA SER A 111 -4.64 2.13 -11.14
C SER A 111 -3.76 1.65 -12.29
N ARG A 112 -3.31 2.56 -13.15
CA ARG A 112 -2.49 2.21 -14.32
C ARG A 112 -1.08 1.77 -13.89
N ASN A 113 -0.59 0.68 -14.48
CA ASN A 113 0.72 0.10 -14.14
C ASN A 113 1.83 0.81 -14.91
N VAL A 114 1.60 1.14 -16.19
CA VAL A 114 2.60 1.83 -17.02
C VAL A 114 3.00 3.19 -16.40
N PRO A 115 2.08 4.12 -16.11
CA PRO A 115 2.45 5.40 -15.50
C PRO A 115 3.10 5.24 -14.13
N ALA A 116 2.76 4.20 -13.36
CA ALA A 116 3.37 3.92 -12.06
C ALA A 116 4.86 3.56 -12.20
N VAL A 117 5.18 2.59 -13.05
CA VAL A 117 6.58 2.18 -13.30
C VAL A 117 7.39 3.32 -13.94
N GLU A 118 6.81 4.05 -14.90
CA GLU A 118 7.47 5.22 -15.50
C GLU A 118 7.72 6.32 -14.46
N THR A 119 6.79 6.51 -13.52
CA THR A 119 6.95 7.47 -12.42
C THR A 119 8.07 7.06 -11.48
N LEU A 120 8.14 5.78 -11.08
CA LEU A 120 9.26 5.28 -10.26
C LEU A 120 10.61 5.49 -10.95
N ASN A 121 10.67 5.30 -12.28
CA ASN A 121 11.88 5.60 -13.06
C ASN A 121 12.27 7.08 -13.01
N LYS A 122 11.31 8.01 -13.06
CA LYS A 122 11.57 9.46 -12.93
C LYS A 122 11.98 9.85 -11.50
N VAL A 123 11.38 9.24 -10.48
CA VAL A 123 11.76 9.41 -9.08
C VAL A 123 13.17 8.88 -8.84
N GLY A 124 13.51 7.73 -9.42
CA GLY A 124 14.74 7.01 -9.15
C GLY A 124 14.62 6.14 -7.90
N LEU A 125 15.20 4.93 -7.99
CA LEU A 125 15.09 3.88 -6.99
C LEU A 125 15.56 4.31 -5.59
N ASP A 126 16.69 5.02 -5.49
CA ASP A 126 17.24 5.43 -4.19
C ASP A 126 16.32 6.42 -3.45
N ARG A 127 15.78 7.41 -4.18
CA ARG A 127 14.84 8.38 -3.60
C ARG A 127 13.53 7.72 -3.17
N ALA A 128 13.02 6.79 -3.98
CA ALA A 128 11.82 6.03 -3.63
C ALA A 128 12.05 5.16 -2.38
N LYS A 129 13.19 4.47 -2.28
CA LYS A 129 13.54 3.68 -1.09
C LYS A 129 13.63 4.56 0.16
N ASN A 130 14.35 5.68 0.09
CA ASN A 130 14.47 6.61 1.21
C ASN A 130 13.10 7.19 1.64
N PHE A 131 12.22 7.48 0.69
CA PHE A 131 10.87 7.95 0.98
C PHE A 131 10.04 6.87 1.70
N LEU A 132 10.08 5.63 1.22
CA LEU A 132 9.40 4.49 1.86
C LEU A 132 9.93 4.22 3.28
N ASN A 133 11.24 4.38 3.51
CA ASN A 133 11.84 4.25 4.85
C ASN A 133 11.25 5.27 5.83
N GLY A 134 10.98 6.49 5.36
CA GLY A 134 10.25 7.51 6.12
C GLY A 134 8.82 7.11 6.50
N LEU A 135 8.25 6.11 5.83
CA LEU A 135 6.92 5.52 6.09
C LEU A 135 6.99 4.12 6.75
N GLY A 136 8.17 3.70 7.23
CA GLY A 136 8.34 2.41 7.92
C GLY A 136 8.32 1.16 7.03
N ILE A 137 8.45 1.34 5.71
CA ILE A 137 8.54 0.26 4.71
C ILE A 137 9.95 0.26 4.11
N ASP A 138 10.53 -0.92 3.95
CA ASP A 138 11.87 -1.07 3.40
C ASP A 138 11.99 -2.33 2.54
N TYR A 139 13.06 -2.37 1.75
CA TYR A 139 13.48 -3.51 0.94
C TYR A 139 15.00 -3.67 1.03
N PRO A 140 15.55 -4.90 0.98
CA PRO A 140 17.00 -5.10 0.89
C PRO A 140 17.56 -4.32 -0.31
N SER A 141 16.95 -4.57 -1.48
CA SER A 141 17.12 -3.81 -2.71
C SER A 141 15.74 -3.50 -3.30
N ILE A 142 15.56 -2.27 -3.78
CA ILE A 142 14.35 -1.87 -4.49
C ILE A 142 14.57 -2.05 -6.01
N HIS A 143 13.55 -2.52 -6.71
CA HIS A 143 13.55 -2.72 -8.15
C HIS A 143 12.33 -2.06 -8.78
N TYR A 144 12.31 -1.91 -10.12
CA TYR A 144 11.16 -1.30 -10.80
C TYR A 144 9.86 -2.11 -10.68
N SER A 145 9.95 -3.42 -10.42
CA SER A 145 8.78 -4.23 -10.07
C SER A 145 8.09 -3.74 -8.79
N ASN A 146 8.84 -3.12 -7.86
CA ASN A 146 8.29 -2.62 -6.60
C ASN A 146 7.40 -1.38 -6.75
N ALA A 147 7.32 -0.78 -7.94
CA ALA A 147 6.31 0.23 -8.24
C ALA A 147 4.89 -0.32 -8.03
N ILE A 148 4.68 -1.60 -8.36
CA ILE A 148 3.35 -2.23 -8.38
C ILE A 148 3.28 -3.52 -7.56
N SER A 149 4.30 -3.81 -6.75
CA SER A 149 4.40 -5.02 -5.93
C SER A 149 5.15 -4.71 -4.63
N SER A 150 4.74 -5.31 -3.53
CA SER A 150 5.50 -5.31 -2.28
C SER A 150 6.38 -6.54 -2.11
N ASN A 151 6.44 -7.41 -3.11
CA ASN A 151 7.20 -8.64 -3.02
C ASN A 151 8.70 -8.34 -2.97
N THR A 152 9.42 -9.14 -2.18
CA THR A 152 10.83 -8.96 -1.88
C THR A 152 11.53 -10.31 -1.86
N THR A 153 12.83 -10.31 -2.17
CA THR A 153 13.66 -11.52 -2.18
C THR A 153 13.99 -12.02 -0.77
N GLU A 154 13.90 -11.16 0.24
CA GLU A 154 14.11 -11.53 1.64
C GLU A 154 12.80 -11.49 2.43
N SER A 155 12.50 -12.58 3.14
CA SER A 155 11.25 -12.79 3.88
C SER A 155 11.28 -12.29 5.33
N SER A 156 12.25 -11.45 5.71
CA SER A 156 12.28 -10.85 7.05
C SER A 156 11.09 -9.90 7.23
N LYS A 157 10.47 -9.91 8.41
CA LYS A 157 9.31 -9.05 8.76
C LYS A 157 9.58 -7.55 8.57
N GLN A 158 10.85 -7.15 8.57
CA GLN A 158 11.20 -5.74 8.35
C GLN A 158 10.94 -5.28 6.91
N TYR A 159 11.03 -6.19 5.94
CA TYR A 159 10.94 -5.90 4.51
C TYR A 159 9.56 -6.22 3.95
N GLY A 160 9.15 -5.45 2.94
CA GLY A 160 7.83 -5.57 2.33
C GLY A 160 6.72 -4.89 3.13
N ALA A 161 5.49 -5.31 2.88
CA ALA A 161 4.29 -4.68 3.41
C ALA A 161 3.40 -5.67 4.16
N SER A 162 2.74 -5.17 5.21
CA SER A 162 1.75 -5.89 6.02
C SER A 162 0.58 -4.94 6.31
N SER A 163 -0.53 -5.44 6.85
CA SER A 163 -1.67 -4.57 7.13
C SER A 163 -1.32 -3.49 8.15
N GLU A 164 -0.45 -3.83 9.10
CA GLU A 164 0.11 -2.89 10.08
C GLU A 164 0.91 -1.78 9.41
N LYS A 165 1.90 -2.13 8.59
CA LYS A 165 2.77 -1.17 7.90
C LYS A 165 1.98 -0.29 6.93
N MET A 166 1.03 -0.88 6.20
CA MET A 166 0.23 -0.14 5.22
C MET A 166 -0.74 0.82 5.90
N ALA A 167 -1.33 0.43 7.04
CA ALA A 167 -2.20 1.32 7.80
C ALA A 167 -1.44 2.54 8.33
N THR A 168 -0.24 2.36 8.89
CA THR A 168 0.58 3.49 9.38
C THR A 168 1.18 4.33 8.25
N ALA A 169 1.56 3.73 7.12
CA ALA A 169 2.02 4.46 5.95
C ALA A 169 0.90 5.35 5.37
N TYR A 170 -0.32 4.83 5.24
CA TYR A 170 -1.46 5.61 4.73
C TYR A 170 -2.00 6.62 5.73
N ALA A 171 -1.83 6.38 7.04
CA ALA A 171 -2.13 7.37 8.08
C ALA A 171 -1.35 8.67 7.87
N ALA A 172 -0.13 8.60 7.33
CA ALA A 172 0.66 9.78 7.01
C ALA A 172 -0.01 10.67 5.93
N PHE A 173 -0.80 10.13 5.02
CA PHE A 173 -1.59 10.97 4.10
C PHE A 173 -2.70 11.72 4.84
N ALA A 174 -3.39 11.03 5.76
CA ALA A 174 -4.55 11.55 6.47
C ALA A 174 -4.19 12.68 7.46
N ASN A 175 -2.99 12.67 8.02
CA ASN A 175 -2.56 13.61 9.07
C ASN A 175 -1.60 14.72 8.56
N GLY A 176 -1.50 14.92 7.24
CA GLY A 176 -0.67 16.00 6.67
C GLY A 176 0.83 15.67 6.54
N GLY A 177 1.16 14.39 6.44
CA GLY A 177 2.50 13.91 6.08
C GLY A 177 3.37 13.45 7.25
N ILE A 178 2.77 13.12 8.40
CA ILE A 178 3.49 12.68 9.60
C ILE A 178 3.36 11.16 9.74
N TYR A 179 4.48 10.45 9.71
CA TYR A 179 4.51 9.04 10.01
C TYR A 179 4.63 8.81 11.52
N HIS A 180 3.76 7.96 12.05
CA HIS A 180 3.86 7.42 13.39
C HIS A 180 4.10 5.92 13.33
N LYS A 181 5.04 5.41 14.15
CA LYS A 181 5.24 3.96 14.27
C LYS A 181 3.99 3.31 14.90
N PRO A 182 3.67 2.05 14.56
CA PRO A 182 2.54 1.35 15.17
C PRO A 182 2.74 1.16 16.67
N MET A 183 1.76 1.55 17.48
CA MET A 183 1.80 1.50 18.95
C MET A 183 0.67 0.63 19.50
N TYR A 184 1.02 -0.44 20.22
CA TYR A 184 0.06 -1.35 20.88
C TYR A 184 -0.09 -1.06 22.38
N ILE A 185 0.90 -0.41 22.99
CA ILE A 185 0.93 -0.08 24.41
C ILE A 185 1.18 1.41 24.59
N ASN A 186 0.59 1.99 25.63
CA ASN A 186 0.80 3.39 26.01
C ASN A 186 1.38 3.54 27.43
N LYS A 187 1.30 2.50 28.26
CA LYS A 187 1.81 2.50 29.63
C LYS A 187 2.09 1.08 30.10
N VAL A 188 3.16 0.92 30.87
CA VAL A 188 3.48 -0.31 31.62
C VAL A 188 3.68 0.07 33.07
N VAL A 189 3.03 -0.66 33.98
CA VAL A 189 3.22 -0.54 35.44
C VAL A 189 3.93 -1.79 35.91
N PHE A 190 5.10 -1.63 36.54
CA PHE A 190 5.94 -2.72 37.02
C PHE A 190 5.52 -3.18 38.41
N SER A 191 5.96 -4.36 38.83
CA SER A 191 5.62 -4.94 40.13
C SER A 191 6.15 -4.14 41.33
N ASP A 192 7.15 -3.28 41.13
CA ASP A 192 7.70 -2.38 42.14
C ASP A 192 6.93 -1.05 42.26
N GLY A 193 5.87 -0.87 41.47
CA GLY A 193 5.05 0.34 41.42
C GLY A 193 5.59 1.44 40.50
N SER A 194 6.77 1.26 39.90
CA SER A 194 7.26 2.19 38.88
C SER A 194 6.43 2.08 37.59
N GLU A 195 6.37 3.18 36.84
CA GLU A 195 5.61 3.25 35.60
C GLU A 195 6.44 3.82 34.46
N LYS A 196 6.14 3.35 33.24
CA LYS A 196 6.72 3.85 32.00
C LYS A 196 5.63 4.10 30.99
N GLU A 197 5.55 5.34 30.52
CA GLU A 197 4.66 5.74 29.42
C GLU A 197 5.37 5.64 28.08
N PHE A 198 4.59 5.34 27.04
CA PHE A 198 5.06 5.15 25.68
C PHE A 198 4.23 6.01 24.73
N SER A 199 4.91 6.86 23.98
CA SER A 199 4.32 7.71 22.95
C SER A 199 5.25 7.78 21.74
N ASP A 200 4.69 8.14 20.60
CA ASP A 200 5.45 8.39 19.38
C ASP A 200 5.26 9.86 18.98
N SER A 201 6.36 10.61 18.87
CA SER A 201 6.32 12.02 18.50
C SER A 201 6.02 12.23 17.01
N GLY A 202 6.08 11.17 16.20
CA GLY A 202 5.99 11.22 14.75
C GLY A 202 7.24 11.78 14.09
N THR A 203 7.39 11.45 12.80
CA THR A 203 8.42 12.01 11.92
C THR A 203 7.76 12.50 10.63
N ARG A 204 8.13 13.68 10.13
CA ARG A 204 7.62 14.16 8.84
C ARG A 204 8.19 13.30 7.70
N ALA A 205 7.32 12.55 7.03
CA ALA A 205 7.65 11.71 5.89
C ALA A 205 7.44 12.44 4.55
N MET A 206 6.51 13.40 4.50
CA MET A 206 6.23 14.21 3.31
C MET A 206 5.72 15.60 3.67
N LYS A 207 5.73 16.52 2.71
CA LYS A 207 5.08 17.83 2.85
C LYS A 207 3.57 17.67 3.00
N GLU A 208 2.95 18.61 3.69
CA GLU A 208 1.49 18.68 3.80
C GLU A 208 0.83 18.85 2.42
N THR A 209 1.47 19.58 1.50
CA THR A 209 1.02 19.73 0.11
C THR A 209 1.03 18.39 -0.65
N THR A 210 2.07 17.57 -0.45
CA THR A 210 2.15 16.22 -1.03
C THR A 210 1.02 15.34 -0.49
N ALA A 211 0.82 15.34 0.83
CA ALA A 211 -0.25 14.57 1.47
C ALA A 211 -1.65 14.99 0.97
N TYR A 212 -1.88 16.29 0.83
CA TYR A 212 -3.12 16.84 0.31
C TYR A 212 -3.37 16.42 -1.15
N MET A 213 -2.39 16.61 -2.04
CA MET A 213 -2.53 16.23 -3.46
C MET A 213 -2.78 14.72 -3.63
N MET A 214 -2.07 13.88 -2.88
CA MET A 214 -2.28 12.43 -2.88
C MET A 214 -3.67 12.06 -2.36
N THR A 215 -4.13 12.72 -1.30
CA THR A 215 -5.48 12.53 -0.74
C THR A 215 -6.56 12.89 -1.75
N GLU A 216 -6.45 14.03 -2.45
CA GLU A 216 -7.41 14.45 -3.46
C GLU A 216 -7.51 13.46 -4.62
N MET A 217 -6.37 12.96 -5.12
CA MET A 217 -6.39 11.93 -6.16
C MET A 217 -6.96 10.59 -5.64
N MET A 218 -6.65 10.20 -4.41
CA MET A 218 -7.17 8.96 -3.83
C MET A 218 -8.66 9.03 -3.47
N LYS A 219 -9.26 10.21 -3.27
CA LYS A 219 -10.72 10.36 -3.17
C LYS A 219 -11.39 9.93 -4.47
N THR A 220 -10.80 10.25 -5.63
CA THR A 220 -11.40 9.90 -6.93
C THR A 220 -11.36 8.40 -7.24
N VAL A 221 -10.39 7.68 -6.65
CA VAL A 221 -10.34 6.21 -6.69
C VAL A 221 -11.63 5.60 -6.14
N LEU A 222 -12.18 6.18 -5.06
CA LEU A 222 -13.43 5.71 -4.46
C LEU A 222 -14.65 6.22 -5.22
N THR A 223 -14.67 7.48 -5.66
CA THR A 223 -15.88 8.04 -6.29
C THR A 223 -16.10 7.52 -7.71
N TYR A 224 -15.03 7.35 -8.50
CA TYR A 224 -15.10 7.08 -9.95
C TYR A 224 -14.10 6.03 -10.44
N GLY A 225 -13.33 5.42 -9.52
CA GLY A 225 -12.24 4.52 -9.86
C GLY A 225 -12.43 3.09 -9.38
N THR A 226 -11.32 2.39 -9.25
CA THR A 226 -11.27 0.97 -8.87
C THR A 226 -11.78 0.70 -7.45
N GLY A 227 -11.81 1.70 -6.57
CA GLY A 227 -12.24 1.60 -5.17
C GLY A 227 -13.73 1.82 -4.94
N ARG A 228 -14.55 1.85 -6.00
CA ARG A 228 -15.96 2.24 -5.91
C ARG A 228 -16.81 1.44 -4.93
N GLY A 229 -16.45 0.19 -4.69
CA GLY A 229 -17.12 -0.68 -3.70
C GLY A 229 -17.00 -0.19 -2.25
N ALA A 230 -16.00 0.65 -1.93
CA ALA A 230 -15.80 1.23 -0.60
C ALA A 230 -16.35 2.66 -0.46
N TYR A 231 -16.96 3.24 -1.50
CA TYR A 231 -17.43 4.62 -1.47
C TYR A 231 -18.61 4.83 -0.52
N LEU A 232 -18.53 5.89 0.28
CA LEU A 232 -19.56 6.34 1.21
C LEU A 232 -19.83 7.83 0.94
N PRO A 233 -21.00 8.21 0.41
CA PRO A 233 -21.26 9.59 -0.05
C PRO A 233 -21.23 10.63 1.07
N TRP A 234 -21.41 10.21 2.33
CA TRP A 234 -21.44 11.08 3.50
C TRP A 234 -20.10 11.16 4.24
N LEU A 235 -19.12 10.32 3.88
CA LEU A 235 -17.82 10.26 4.58
C LEU A 235 -16.70 10.79 3.67
N PRO A 236 -16.00 11.87 4.04
CA PRO A 236 -14.81 12.30 3.32
C PRO A 236 -13.65 11.33 3.58
N GLN A 237 -13.50 10.35 2.70
CA GLN A 237 -12.45 9.33 2.78
C GLN A 237 -11.73 9.16 1.44
N ALA A 238 -10.47 8.74 1.52
CA ALA A 238 -9.59 8.46 0.39
C ALA A 238 -9.01 7.05 0.57
N GLY A 239 -8.66 6.39 -0.53
CA GLY A 239 -8.09 5.06 -0.45
C GLY A 239 -7.63 4.53 -1.80
N LYS A 240 -7.03 3.33 -1.77
CA LYS A 240 -6.47 2.68 -2.95
C LYS A 240 -6.72 1.18 -2.92
N THR A 241 -7.11 0.61 -4.06
CA THR A 241 -7.17 -0.85 -4.22
C THR A 241 -5.81 -1.45 -4.56
N GLY A 242 -5.58 -2.68 -4.10
CA GLY A 242 -4.45 -3.52 -4.48
C GLY A 242 -4.93 -4.83 -5.07
N THR A 243 -4.19 -5.33 -6.05
CA THR A 243 -4.37 -6.66 -6.64
C THR A 243 -2.99 -7.16 -7.00
N SER A 244 -2.64 -8.35 -6.55
CA SER A 244 -1.47 -9.10 -6.99
C SER A 244 -1.86 -10.04 -8.12
N ASN A 245 -0.87 -10.55 -8.85
CA ASN A 245 -1.10 -11.52 -9.92
C ASN A 245 -0.42 -12.84 -9.58
N TYR A 246 -0.90 -13.91 -10.20
CA TYR A 246 -0.18 -15.16 -10.30
C TYR A 246 0.94 -15.05 -11.33
N THR A 247 2.01 -15.80 -11.11
CA THR A 247 3.01 -16.15 -12.12
C THR A 247 2.41 -17.10 -13.15
N ASP A 248 3.04 -17.21 -14.33
CA ASP A 248 2.60 -18.14 -15.37
C ASP A 248 2.59 -19.60 -14.86
N GLU A 249 3.56 -19.96 -14.01
CA GLU A 249 3.66 -21.28 -13.37
C GLU A 249 2.49 -21.56 -12.41
N GLU A 250 2.12 -20.59 -11.58
CA GLU A 250 0.97 -20.72 -10.67
C GLU A 250 -0.34 -20.87 -11.45
N ILE A 251 -0.52 -20.12 -12.54
CA ILE A 251 -1.69 -20.24 -13.42
C ILE A 251 -1.76 -21.64 -14.02
N GLU A 252 -0.64 -22.17 -14.54
CA GLU A 252 -0.59 -23.50 -15.15
C GLU A 252 -0.97 -24.60 -14.14
N ASN A 253 -0.48 -24.48 -12.91
CA ASN A 253 -0.79 -25.41 -11.83
C ASN A 253 -2.27 -25.33 -11.38
N HIS A 254 -2.87 -24.13 -11.36
CA HIS A 254 -4.29 -23.94 -11.02
C HIS A 254 -5.24 -24.41 -12.13
N ILE A 255 -4.90 -24.22 -13.40
CA ILE A 255 -5.70 -24.74 -14.52
C ILE A 255 -5.70 -26.28 -14.50
N LYS A 256 -4.55 -26.91 -14.25
CA LYS A 256 -4.44 -28.37 -14.17
C LYS A 256 -5.20 -28.99 -13.00
N THR A 257 -5.36 -28.27 -11.88
CA THR A 257 -6.05 -28.77 -10.69
C THR A 257 -7.55 -28.51 -10.70
N SER A 258 -8.05 -27.51 -11.44
CA SER A 258 -9.49 -27.23 -11.58
C SER A 258 -10.23 -28.09 -12.61
N GLN A 259 -9.51 -28.94 -13.36
CA GLN A 259 -10.07 -29.85 -14.37
C GLN A 259 -10.34 -31.28 -13.86
N PHE A 260 -10.30 -31.52 -12.54
CA PHE A 260 -10.60 -32.82 -11.93
C PHE A 260 -11.64 -32.69 -10.82
#